data_AF-A0A933ZVJ5-F1
#
_entry.id   AF-A0A933ZVJ5-F1
#
_cell.length_a   1.000
_cell.length_b   1.000
_cell.length_c   1.000
_cell.angle_alpha   90.00
_cell.angle_beta   90.00
_cell.angle_gamma   90.00
#
_symmetry.space_group_name_H-M   'P 1'
#
loop_
_entity.id
_entity.type
_entity.pdbx_description
1 polymer ?
#
loop_
_entity_poly.entity_id
_entity_poly.type
_entity_poly.pdbx_seq_one_letter_code
_entity_poly.pdbx_strand_id
1 'polypeptide(L)'
;MTAHRRFVIARQPAAHLLLLAAALWLSGCAASRAARDGEEALGRGDYDAAVAFYEEAVKASPEDEDHRRGLERAKHQGAQAALLDGDGARNAGNLGAAEVRYQKAQHLEATPEAAQRLVAVQEERAQAAGILASARVHLGAGRLEPALLALRSIERYAPTFPELAPLIAQTSRTICDQASAQAQ
;
A
#
# COMPACT_ATOMS: atom_id res chain seq x y z
N MET A 1 -29.71 72.29 -19.46
CA MET A 1 -29.18 72.04 -18.10
C MET A 1 -29.45 70.59 -17.74
N THR A 2 -28.48 69.70 -18.01
CA THR A 2 -28.55 68.26 -17.74
C THR A 2 -27.70 67.94 -16.51
N ALA A 3 -28.36 67.51 -15.42
CA ALA A 3 -27.70 67.12 -14.18
C ALA A 3 -27.23 65.66 -14.27
N HIS A 4 -25.93 65.44 -14.47
CA HIS A 4 -25.33 64.12 -14.37
C HIS A 4 -25.21 63.71 -12.89
N ARG A 5 -26.12 62.82 -12.44
CA ARG A 5 -25.98 62.10 -11.17
C ARG A 5 -24.77 61.16 -11.28
N ARG A 6 -23.65 61.55 -10.67
CA ARG A 6 -22.49 60.67 -10.46
C ARG A 6 -22.89 59.61 -9.43
N PHE A 7 -23.10 58.38 -9.89
CA PHE A 7 -23.28 57.22 -9.04
C PHE A 7 -21.93 56.94 -8.36
N VAL A 8 -21.79 57.38 -7.11
CA VAL A 8 -20.65 57.04 -6.26
C VAL A 8 -20.76 55.54 -6.00
N ILE A 9 -19.91 54.73 -6.65
CA ILE A 9 -19.69 53.35 -6.27
C ILE A 9 -19.03 53.39 -4.89
N ALA A 10 -19.86 53.34 -3.84
CA ALA A 10 -19.40 53.15 -2.48
C ALA A 10 -18.67 51.81 -2.44
N ARG A 11 -17.34 51.87 -2.34
CA ARG A 11 -16.46 50.73 -2.05
C ARG A 11 -16.98 50.17 -0.70
N GLN A 12 -17.66 49.03 -0.69
CA GLN A 12 -18.20 48.41 0.53
C GLN A 12 -17.23 47.34 1.05
N PRO A 13 -16.14 47.70 1.76
CA PRO A 13 -15.21 46.72 2.33
C PRO A 13 -15.92 45.82 3.35
N ALA A 14 -16.98 46.31 4.00
CA ALA A 14 -17.78 45.57 4.97
C ALA A 14 -18.48 44.35 4.35
N ALA A 15 -19.02 44.46 3.13
CA ALA A 15 -19.66 43.33 2.45
C ALA A 15 -18.64 42.26 2.05
N HIS A 16 -17.45 42.68 1.61
CA HIS A 16 -16.35 41.76 1.32
C HIS A 16 -15.78 41.10 2.58
N LEU A 17 -15.64 41.83 3.69
CA LEU A 17 -15.24 41.28 5.00
C LEU A 17 -16.28 40.28 5.54
N LEU A 18 -17.58 40.56 5.39
CA LEU A 18 -18.66 39.65 5.77
C LEU A 18 -18.68 38.38 4.92
N LEU A 19 -18.45 38.49 3.61
CA LEU A 19 -18.35 37.35 2.70
C LEU A 19 -17.12 36.48 2.98
N LEU A 20 -15.96 37.09 3.28
CA LEU A 20 -14.75 36.38 3.69
C LEU A 20 -14.94 35.68 5.04
N ALA A 21 -15.57 36.35 6.01
CA ALA A 21 -15.90 35.76 7.31
C ALA A 21 -16.88 34.59 7.16
N ALA A 22 -17.92 34.72 6.33
CA ALA A 22 -18.86 33.62 6.08
C ALA A 22 -18.18 32.42 5.38
N ALA A 23 -17.27 32.67 4.43
CA ALA A 23 -16.49 31.60 3.78
C ALA A 23 -15.58 30.86 4.77
N LEU A 24 -14.91 31.58 5.68
CA LEU A 24 -14.09 31.01 6.77
C LEU A 24 -14.91 30.16 7.75
N TRP A 25 -16.17 30.55 8.01
CA TRP A 25 -17.05 29.78 8.90
C TRP A 25 -17.56 28.49 8.26
N LEU A 26 -17.88 28.50 6.96
CA LEU A 26 -18.37 27.30 6.26
C LEU A 26 -17.27 26.24 6.08
N SER A 27 -16.02 26.64 5.82
CA SER A 27 -14.89 25.71 5.70
C SER A 27 -14.57 25.00 7.01
N GLY A 28 -14.70 25.68 8.16
CA GLY A 28 -14.46 25.09 9.48
C GLY A 28 -15.44 23.97 9.87
N CYS A 29 -16.70 24.02 9.43
CA CYS A 29 -17.69 22.96 9.73
C CYS A 29 -17.41 21.65 8.97
N ALA A 30 -16.93 21.74 7.73
CA ALA A 30 -16.58 20.55 6.95
C ALA A 30 -15.28 19.90 7.46
N ALA A 31 -14.25 20.71 7.72
CA ALA A 31 -12.96 20.26 8.25
C ALA A 31 -13.12 19.57 9.62
N SER A 32 -13.87 20.20 10.53
CA SER A 32 -14.13 19.64 11.87
C SER A 32 -14.91 18.34 11.85
N ARG A 33 -15.82 18.14 10.88
CA ARG A 33 -16.50 16.84 10.71
C ARG A 33 -15.52 15.77 10.24
N ALA A 34 -14.75 16.06 9.19
CA ALA A 34 -13.76 15.13 8.66
C ALA A 34 -12.73 14.73 9.74
N ALA A 35 -12.24 15.68 10.55
CA ALA A 35 -11.31 15.39 11.63
C ALA A 35 -11.91 14.48 12.72
N ARG A 36 -13.20 14.62 13.03
CA ARG A 36 -13.91 13.73 13.97
C ARG A 36 -14.06 12.32 13.42
N ASP A 37 -14.47 12.21 12.16
CA ASP A 37 -14.61 10.91 11.48
C ASP A 37 -13.24 10.20 11.40
N GLY A 38 -12.15 10.98 11.19
CA GLY A 38 -10.77 10.50 11.23
C GLY A 38 -10.35 9.98 12.61
N GLU A 39 -10.64 10.71 13.68
CA GLU A 39 -10.36 10.27 15.05
C GLU A 39 -11.15 8.99 15.40
N GLU A 40 -12.40 8.90 14.98
CA GLU A 40 -13.22 7.70 15.22
C GLU A 40 -12.67 6.49 14.46
N ALA A 41 -12.31 6.66 13.18
CA ALA A 41 -11.67 5.62 12.38
C ALA A 41 -10.35 5.17 13.00
N LEU A 42 -9.53 6.12 13.46
CA LEU A 42 -8.26 5.84 14.14
C LEU A 42 -8.49 5.03 15.42
N GLY A 43 -9.49 5.39 16.21
CA GLY A 43 -9.87 4.65 17.43
C GLY A 43 -10.35 3.23 17.18
N ARG A 44 -10.88 2.93 15.98
CA ARG A 44 -11.25 1.57 15.55
C ARG A 44 -10.08 0.79 14.92
N GLY A 45 -8.92 1.41 14.74
CA GLY A 45 -7.79 0.83 14.01
C GLY A 45 -8.00 0.79 12.49
N ASP A 46 -8.98 1.53 11.96
CA ASP A 46 -9.21 1.67 10.53
C ASP A 46 -8.32 2.79 9.97
N TYR A 47 -7.02 2.47 9.86
CA TYR A 47 -5.99 3.46 9.53
C TYR A 47 -6.15 4.06 8.14
N ASP A 48 -6.66 3.28 7.17
CA ASP A 48 -6.88 3.77 5.80
C ASP A 48 -7.98 4.82 5.77
N ALA A 49 -9.11 4.55 6.45
CA ALA A 49 -10.17 5.53 6.58
C ALA A 49 -9.70 6.75 7.39
N ALA A 50 -8.95 6.54 8.47
CA ALA A 50 -8.41 7.63 9.30
C ALA A 50 -7.52 8.57 8.49
N VAL A 51 -6.57 8.03 7.70
CA VAL A 51 -5.71 8.82 6.82
C VAL A 51 -6.56 9.61 5.83
N ALA A 52 -7.52 8.97 5.15
CA ALA A 52 -8.36 9.65 4.17
C ALA A 52 -9.18 10.80 4.77
N PHE A 53 -9.77 10.59 5.95
CA PHE A 53 -10.55 11.62 6.64
C PHE A 53 -9.68 12.79 7.12
N TYR A 54 -8.50 12.52 7.68
CA TYR A 54 -7.59 13.59 8.07
C TYR A 54 -6.96 14.31 6.87
N GLU A 55 -6.73 13.65 5.74
CA GLU A 55 -6.30 14.31 4.50
C GLU A 55 -7.34 15.32 4.01
N GLU A 56 -8.64 14.96 4.06
CA GLU A 56 -9.71 15.89 3.73
C GLU A 56 -9.80 17.05 4.74
N ALA A 57 -9.62 16.77 6.04
CA ALA A 57 -9.59 17.81 7.07
C ALA A 57 -8.43 18.80 6.86
N VAL A 58 -7.22 18.31 6.60
CA VAL A 58 -6.03 19.13 6.31
C VAL A 58 -6.20 19.91 5.01
N LYS A 59 -6.82 19.32 3.99
CA LYS A 59 -7.10 20.02 2.74
C LYS A 59 -8.10 21.17 2.92
N ALA A 60 -9.10 20.98 3.80
CA ALA A 60 -10.10 22.00 4.10
C ALA A 60 -9.60 23.10 5.06
N SER A 61 -8.64 22.80 5.94
CA SER A 61 -8.02 23.77 6.86
C SER A 61 -6.53 23.47 7.07
N PRO A 62 -5.65 23.88 6.12
CA PRO A 62 -4.23 23.53 6.12
C PRO A 62 -3.42 24.10 7.29
N GLU A 63 -3.87 25.23 7.85
CA GLU A 63 -3.27 25.90 9.01
C GLU A 63 -3.65 25.28 10.36
N ASP A 64 -4.59 24.32 10.39
CA ASP A 64 -4.99 23.64 11.62
C ASP A 64 -3.95 22.57 11.99
N GLU A 65 -3.18 22.87 13.02
CA GLU A 65 -2.14 21.97 13.54
C GLU A 65 -2.71 20.68 14.15
N ASP A 66 -3.94 20.67 14.68
CA ASP A 66 -4.57 19.45 15.20
C ASP A 66 -4.92 18.49 14.05
N HIS A 67 -5.39 19.00 12.92
CA HIS A 67 -5.68 18.17 11.74
C HIS A 67 -4.40 17.54 11.17
N ARG A 68 -3.33 18.34 11.06
CA ARG A 68 -2.02 17.84 10.64
C ARG A 68 -1.47 16.78 11.59
N ARG A 69 -1.52 17.02 12.90
CA ARG A 69 -1.12 16.02 13.91
C ARG A 69 -1.96 14.76 13.82
N GLY A 70 -3.26 14.88 13.60
CA GLY A 70 -4.16 13.76 13.37
C GLY A 70 -3.73 12.90 12.18
N LEU A 71 -3.43 13.54 11.05
CA LEU A 71 -2.94 12.87 9.85
C LEU A 71 -1.62 12.13 10.09
N GLU A 72 -0.65 12.78 10.74
CA GLU A 72 0.64 12.15 11.05
C GLU A 72 0.48 10.94 11.98
N ARG A 73 -0.39 11.03 13.01
CA ARG A 73 -0.70 9.88 13.88
C ARG A 73 -1.33 8.73 13.09
N ALA A 74 -2.28 9.02 12.21
CA ALA A 74 -2.95 8.01 11.40
C ALA A 74 -1.98 7.30 10.44
N LYS A 75 -1.10 8.07 9.78
CA LYS A 75 -0.04 7.54 8.91
C LYS A 75 0.94 6.68 9.70
N HIS A 76 1.41 7.16 10.84
CA HIS A 76 2.35 6.44 11.69
C HIS A 76 1.79 5.10 12.16
N GLN A 77 0.58 5.11 12.73
CA GLN A 77 -0.07 3.87 13.21
C GLN A 77 -0.39 2.92 12.06
N GLY A 78 -0.86 3.44 10.92
CA GLY A 78 -1.08 2.65 9.71
C GLY A 78 0.19 2.02 9.16
N ALA A 79 1.32 2.74 9.20
CA ALA A 79 2.62 2.22 8.78
C ALA A 79 3.06 1.07 9.69
N GLN A 80 2.97 1.25 11.02
CA GLN A 80 3.30 0.20 12.00
C GLN A 80 2.44 -1.05 11.82
N ALA A 81 1.13 -0.89 11.61
CA ALA A 81 0.23 -2.00 11.32
C ALA A 81 0.62 -2.73 10.02
N ALA A 82 0.92 -1.97 8.95
CA ALA A 82 1.36 -2.54 7.68
C ALA A 82 2.71 -3.28 7.79
N LEU A 83 3.65 -2.81 8.64
CA LEU A 83 4.89 -3.54 8.93
C LEU A 83 4.61 -4.89 9.60
N LEU A 84 3.75 -4.92 10.61
CA LEU A 84 3.36 -6.15 11.31
C LEU A 84 2.66 -7.14 10.37
N ASP A 85 1.74 -6.66 9.54
CA ASP A 85 1.07 -7.48 8.53
C ASP A 85 2.06 -8.04 7.49
N GLY A 86 3.03 -7.22 7.08
CA GLY A 86 4.10 -7.62 6.17
C GLY A 86 4.97 -8.73 6.76
N ASP A 87 5.33 -8.62 8.03
CA ASP A 87 6.06 -9.68 8.74
C ASP A 87 5.25 -10.97 8.81
N GLY A 88 3.97 -10.87 9.15
CA GLY A 88 3.07 -12.03 9.17
C GLY A 88 3.01 -12.73 7.81
N ALA A 89 2.87 -11.96 6.73
CA ALA A 89 2.86 -12.50 5.37
C ALA A 89 4.20 -13.12 4.97
N ARG A 90 5.33 -12.48 5.31
CA ARG A 90 6.68 -12.98 5.02
C ARG A 90 6.95 -14.29 5.76
N ASN A 91 6.60 -14.35 7.04
CA ASN A 91 6.73 -15.55 7.87
C ASN A 91 5.86 -16.71 7.37
N ALA A 92 4.71 -16.40 6.76
CA ALA A 92 3.87 -17.39 6.08
C ALA A 92 4.42 -17.81 4.70
N GLY A 93 5.56 -17.27 4.26
CA GLY A 93 6.15 -17.50 2.94
C GLY A 93 5.37 -16.82 1.80
N ASN A 94 4.39 -15.97 2.12
CA ASN A 94 3.67 -15.18 1.13
C ASN A 94 4.41 -13.87 0.83
N LEU A 95 5.54 -14.02 0.14
CA LEU A 95 6.44 -12.92 -0.16
C LEU A 95 5.76 -11.79 -0.96
N GLY A 96 4.76 -12.12 -1.79
CA GLY A 96 4.01 -11.11 -2.56
C GLY A 96 3.11 -10.24 -1.70
N ALA A 97 2.36 -10.85 -0.78
CA ALA A 97 1.56 -10.10 0.18
C ALA A 97 2.46 -9.27 1.11
N ALA A 98 3.60 -9.81 1.53
CA ALA A 98 4.58 -9.10 2.35
C ALA A 98 5.13 -7.85 1.66
N GLU A 99 5.54 -7.96 0.39
CA GLU A 99 6.02 -6.82 -0.40
C GLU A 99 4.97 -5.70 -0.47
N VAL A 100 3.71 -6.01 -0.77
CA VAL A 100 2.62 -5.02 -0.83
C VAL A 100 2.42 -4.31 0.52
N ARG A 101 2.49 -5.04 1.63
CA ARG A 101 2.33 -4.47 2.97
C ARG A 101 3.51 -3.55 3.35
N TYR A 102 4.74 -3.95 3.07
CA TYR A 102 5.89 -3.07 3.31
C TYR A 102 5.91 -1.85 2.38
N GLN A 103 5.46 -1.97 1.12
CA GLN A 103 5.27 -0.81 0.24
C GLN A 103 4.26 0.18 0.82
N LYS A 104 3.15 -0.33 1.37
CA LYS A 104 2.16 0.51 2.06
C LYS A 104 2.77 1.22 3.27
N ALA A 105 3.54 0.50 4.10
CA ALA A 105 4.24 1.11 5.23
C ALA A 105 5.17 2.24 4.78
N GLN A 106 5.99 2.00 3.75
CA GLN A 106 6.92 2.98 3.17
C GLN A 106 6.19 4.20 2.57
N HIS A 107 4.99 4.00 2.01
CA HIS A 107 4.18 5.07 1.44
C HIS A 107 3.52 5.94 2.51
N LEU A 108 3.02 5.32 3.58
CA LEU A 108 2.43 6.02 4.72
C LEU A 108 3.49 6.81 5.50
N GLU A 109 4.61 6.16 5.80
CA GLU A 109 5.74 6.77 6.50
C GLU A 109 7.07 6.23 5.97
N ALA A 110 7.85 7.10 5.34
CA ALA A 110 9.15 6.75 4.78
C ALA A 110 10.20 6.63 5.89
N THR A 111 10.33 5.45 6.49
CA THR A 111 11.31 5.14 7.53
C THR A 111 12.42 4.22 7.04
N PRO A 112 13.63 4.27 7.63
CA PRO A 112 14.69 3.29 7.31
C PRO A 112 14.25 1.85 7.55
N GLU A 113 13.43 1.60 8.57
CA GLU A 113 12.91 0.28 8.88
C GLU A 113 11.99 -0.26 7.78
N ALA A 114 11.02 0.54 7.31
CA ALA A 114 10.13 0.14 6.22
C ALA A 114 10.91 -0.13 4.92
N ALA A 115 11.88 0.74 4.61
CA ALA A 115 12.74 0.57 3.44
C ALA A 115 13.58 -0.73 3.52
N GLN A 116 14.18 -1.03 4.67
CA GLN A 116 14.98 -2.25 4.87
C GLN A 116 14.13 -3.51 4.71
N ARG A 117 12.94 -3.55 5.32
CA ARG A 117 12.02 -4.70 5.22
C ARG A 117 11.52 -4.90 3.78
N LEU A 118 11.22 -3.81 3.08
CA LEU A 118 10.82 -3.85 1.67
C LEU A 118 11.95 -4.41 0.78
N VAL A 119 13.17 -3.91 0.93
CA VAL A 119 14.33 -4.42 0.17
C VAL A 119 14.58 -5.90 0.47
N ALA A 120 14.54 -6.30 1.75
CA ALA A 120 14.76 -7.69 2.14
C ALA A 120 13.76 -8.65 1.47
N VAL A 121 12.47 -8.31 1.44
CA VAL A 121 11.48 -9.19 0.78
C VAL A 121 11.61 -9.17 -0.75
N GLN A 122 12.05 -8.05 -1.34
CA GLN A 122 12.33 -7.97 -2.77
C GLN A 122 13.49 -8.87 -3.18
N GLU A 123 14.54 -8.93 -2.36
CA GLU A 123 15.68 -9.83 -2.55
C GLU A 123 15.24 -11.31 -2.45
N GLU A 124 14.43 -11.67 -1.45
CA GLU A 124 13.87 -13.02 -1.31
C GLU A 124 13.02 -13.42 -2.53
N ARG A 125 12.21 -12.50 -3.05
CA ARG A 125 11.41 -12.71 -4.27
C ARG A 125 12.29 -12.87 -5.50
N ALA A 126 13.33 -12.04 -5.64
CA ALA A 126 14.28 -12.14 -6.73
C ALA A 126 15.05 -13.47 -6.69
N GLN A 127 15.42 -13.93 -5.49
CA GLN A 127 16.06 -15.24 -5.31
C GLN A 127 15.14 -16.38 -5.75
N ALA A 128 13.88 -16.40 -5.29
CA ALA A 128 12.90 -17.39 -5.73
C ALA A 128 12.67 -17.34 -7.25
N ALA A 129 12.59 -16.15 -7.84
CA ALA A 129 12.47 -15.97 -9.28
C ALA A 129 13.68 -16.53 -10.05
N GLY A 130 14.90 -16.32 -9.53
CA GLY A 130 16.13 -16.86 -10.12
C GLY A 130 16.17 -18.38 -10.10
N ILE A 131 15.75 -19.01 -8.99
CA ILE A 131 15.65 -20.47 -8.89
C ILE A 131 14.58 -21.00 -9.84
N LEU A 132 13.42 -20.32 -9.95
CA LEU A 132 12.36 -20.69 -10.87
C LEU A 132 12.84 -20.61 -12.33
N ALA A 133 13.60 -19.57 -12.68
CA ALA A 133 14.20 -19.42 -14.00
C ALA A 133 15.18 -20.56 -14.30
N SER A 134 16.05 -20.91 -13.34
CA SER A 134 16.95 -22.06 -13.46
C SER A 134 16.17 -23.37 -13.66
N ALA A 135 15.10 -23.60 -12.89
CA ALA A 135 14.25 -24.76 -13.06
C ALA A 135 13.64 -24.83 -14.47
N ARG A 136 13.18 -23.70 -15.02
CA ARG A 136 12.68 -23.63 -16.42
C ARG A 136 13.76 -23.99 -17.44
N VAL A 137 15.02 -23.58 -17.22
CA VAL A 137 16.15 -23.99 -18.07
C VAL A 137 16.36 -25.51 -18.02
N HIS A 138 16.27 -26.12 -16.82
CA HIS A 138 16.34 -27.57 -16.68
C HIS A 138 15.19 -28.29 -17.39
N LEU A 139 13.96 -27.77 -17.28
CA LEU A 139 12.78 -28.32 -17.97
C LEU A 139 12.93 -28.25 -19.49
N GLY A 140 13.39 -27.11 -20.03
CA GLY A 140 13.62 -26.95 -21.47
C GLY A 140 14.68 -27.91 -22.02
N ALA A 141 15.59 -28.38 -21.17
CA ALA A 141 16.61 -29.36 -21.52
C ALA A 141 16.22 -30.81 -21.17
N GLY A 142 14.97 -31.07 -20.76
CA GLY A 142 14.48 -32.39 -20.36
C GLY A 142 15.08 -32.93 -19.04
N ARG A 143 15.83 -32.12 -18.30
CA ARG A 143 16.44 -32.49 -17.01
C ARG A 143 15.42 -32.34 -15.88
N LEU A 144 14.48 -33.28 -15.79
CA LEU A 144 13.33 -33.19 -14.89
C LEU A 144 13.71 -33.25 -13.40
N GLU A 145 14.66 -34.10 -13.03
CA GLU A 145 15.11 -34.27 -11.64
C GLU A 145 15.74 -32.98 -11.06
N PRO A 146 16.76 -32.36 -11.71
CA PRO A 146 17.27 -31.06 -11.25
C PRO A 146 16.20 -29.96 -11.23
N ALA A 147 15.29 -29.95 -12.20
CA ALA A 147 14.19 -28.99 -12.21
C ALA A 147 13.30 -29.14 -10.97
N LEU A 148 12.85 -30.38 -10.68
CA LEU A 148 12.00 -30.65 -9.54
C LEU A 148 12.69 -30.32 -8.20
N LEU A 149 13.99 -30.61 -8.09
CA LEU A 149 14.77 -30.25 -6.91
C LEU A 149 14.83 -28.73 -6.71
N ALA A 150 15.08 -27.97 -7.77
CA ALA A 150 15.09 -26.51 -7.73
C ALA A 150 13.70 -25.96 -7.31
N LEU A 151 12.61 -26.46 -7.89
CA LEU A 151 11.25 -26.03 -7.55
C LEU A 151 10.89 -26.32 -6.09
N ARG A 152 11.19 -27.53 -5.59
CA ARG A 152 10.93 -27.90 -4.19
C ARG A 152 11.74 -27.08 -3.20
N SER A 153 12.88 -26.54 -3.62
CA SER A 153 13.65 -25.63 -2.75
C SER A 153 12.87 -24.34 -2.50
N ILE A 154 12.20 -23.78 -3.51
CA ILE A 154 11.32 -22.61 -3.39
C ILE A 154 10.10 -22.95 -2.52
N GLU A 155 9.47 -24.09 -2.74
CA GLU A 155 8.25 -24.51 -2.02
C GLU A 155 8.40 -24.48 -0.50
N ARG A 156 9.61 -24.76 0.00
CA ARG A 156 9.91 -24.75 1.43
C ARG A 156 9.77 -23.37 2.09
N TYR A 157 10.06 -22.29 1.38
CA TYR A 157 10.13 -20.94 1.95
C TYR A 157 9.21 -19.92 1.27
N ALA A 158 8.76 -20.20 0.05
CA ALA A 158 7.82 -19.37 -0.71
C ALA A 158 6.76 -20.25 -1.40
N PRO A 159 5.90 -20.96 -0.64
CA PRO A 159 4.95 -21.93 -1.19
C PRO A 159 3.89 -21.28 -2.11
N THR A 160 3.57 -20.00 -1.88
CA THR A 160 2.61 -19.26 -2.71
C THR A 160 3.30 -18.49 -3.85
N PHE A 161 4.56 -18.78 -4.15
CA PHE A 161 5.26 -18.12 -5.24
C PHE A 161 4.55 -18.37 -6.58
N PRO A 162 4.36 -17.35 -7.43
CA PRO A 162 3.64 -17.49 -8.68
C PRO A 162 4.18 -18.63 -9.55
N GLU A 163 3.27 -19.37 -10.17
CA GLU A 163 3.55 -20.48 -11.10
C GLU A 163 4.27 -21.69 -10.49
N LEU A 164 4.65 -21.67 -9.21
CA LEU A 164 5.42 -22.73 -8.57
C LEU A 164 4.65 -24.06 -8.49
N ALA A 165 3.49 -24.03 -7.82
CA ALA A 165 2.65 -25.21 -7.60
C ALA A 165 2.26 -25.96 -8.89
N PRO A 166 1.72 -25.30 -9.94
CA PRO A 166 1.39 -26.01 -11.18
C PRO A 166 2.63 -26.60 -11.86
N LEU A 167 3.79 -25.94 -11.78
CA LEU A 167 5.02 -26.42 -12.39
C LEU A 167 5.60 -27.64 -11.67
N ILE A 168 5.54 -27.67 -10.33
CA ILE A 168 5.88 -28.86 -9.53
C ILE A 168 4.98 -30.04 -9.91
N ALA A 169 3.67 -29.81 -9.96
CA ALA A 169 2.69 -30.85 -10.30
C ALA A 169 2.88 -31.40 -11.71
N GLN A 170 3.13 -30.52 -12.69
CA GLN A 170 3.42 -30.91 -14.06
C GLN A 170 4.71 -31.73 -14.16
N THR A 171 5.80 -31.23 -13.58
CA THR A 171 7.11 -31.91 -13.62
C THR A 171 7.05 -33.29 -12.97
N SER A 172 6.36 -33.40 -11.83
CA SER A 172 6.20 -34.67 -11.12
C SER A 172 5.42 -35.70 -11.94
N ARG A 173 4.33 -35.27 -12.62
CA ARG A 173 3.57 -36.15 -13.53
C ARG A 173 4.45 -36.66 -14.68
N THR A 174 5.20 -35.77 -15.34
CA THR A 174 6.08 -36.15 -16.45
C THR A 174 7.12 -37.20 -16.03
N ILE A 175 7.69 -37.09 -14.81
CA ILE A 175 8.64 -38.09 -14.29
C ILE A 175 7.97 -39.44 -14.12
N CYS A 176 6.76 -39.48 -13.54
CA CYS A 176 5.99 -40.73 -13.38
C CYS A 176 5.68 -41.38 -14.74
N ASP A 177 5.26 -40.59 -15.72
CA ASP A 177 4.93 -41.07 -17.07
C ASP A 177 6.17 -41.68 -17.74
N GLN A 178 7.32 -41.00 -17.68
CA GLN A 178 8.59 -41.50 -18.23
C GLN A 178 9.07 -42.78 -17.55
N ALA A 179 8.95 -42.87 -16.22
CA ALA A 179 9.32 -44.08 -15.48
C ALA A 179 8.43 -45.28 -15.86
N SER A 180 7.13 -45.06 -16.07
CA SER A 180 6.20 -46.12 -16.49
C SER A 180 6.50 -46.63 -17.90
N ALA A 181 6.90 -45.73 -18.82
CA ALA A 181 7.24 -46.10 -20.19
C ALA A 181 8.56 -46.88 -20.31
N GLN A 182 9.51 -46.65 -19.40
CA GLN A 182 10.78 -47.40 -19.36
C GLN A 182 10.66 -48.80 -18.77
N ALA A 183 9.55 -49.10 -18.08
CA ALA A 183 9.30 -50.40 -17.45
C ALA A 183 8.57 -51.41 -18.36
N GLN A 184 8.19 -51.00 -19.58
CA GLN A 184 7.53 -51.81 -20.60
C GLN A 184 8.54 -52.26 -21.66
#